data_AF-H8Z2R5-F1
#
_entry.id   AF-H8Z2R5-F1
#
_cell.length_a   1.000
_cell.length_b   1.000
_cell.length_c   1.000
_cell.angle_alpha   90.00
_cell.angle_beta   90.00
_cell.angle_gamma   90.00
#
_symmetry.space_group_name_H-M   'P 1'
#
loop_
_entity.id
_entity.type
_entity.pdbx_description
1 polymer ?
#
loop_
_entity_poly.entity_id
_entity_poly.type
_entity_poly.pdbx_seq_one_letter_code
_entity_poly.pdbx_strand_id
1 'polypeptide(L)'
;MSSLTLKNLPDQLLEQLRVRARAQRRSLNSEAMLLLEQAMSNDSCASPAQAGAAEQEAQLAAWARLSGRWPGGDAALTAMAAEVEASRTLGREFDL
;
A
#
# COMPACT_ATOMS: atom_id res chain seq x y z
N MET A 1 36.60 -6.32 4.15
CA MET A 1 35.63 -5.64 3.27
C MET A 1 35.07 -6.67 2.32
N SER A 2 33.76 -6.84 2.29
CA SER A 2 33.10 -7.80 1.40
C SER A 2 33.06 -7.22 -0.01
N SER A 3 33.52 -7.96 -1.01
CA SER A 3 33.35 -7.58 -2.41
C SER A 3 32.07 -8.22 -2.95
N LEU A 4 31.25 -7.43 -3.64
CA LEU A 4 30.02 -7.91 -4.28
C LEU A 4 30.20 -7.76 -5.80
N THR A 5 29.97 -8.85 -6.53
CA THR A 5 30.03 -8.86 -8.00
C THR A 5 28.65 -9.10 -8.56
N LEU A 6 28.10 -8.11 -9.25
CA LEU A 6 26.85 -8.24 -10.00
C LEU A 6 27.16 -8.87 -11.36
N LYS A 7 26.70 -10.12 -11.56
CA LYS A 7 26.83 -10.84 -12.84
C LYS A 7 25.55 -10.68 -13.65
N ASN A 8 25.68 -10.70 -14.98
CA ASN A 8 24.56 -10.62 -15.93
C ASN A 8 23.70 -9.35 -15.78
N LEU A 9 24.33 -8.20 -15.51
CA LEU A 9 23.60 -6.93 -15.47
C LEU A 9 23.17 -6.56 -16.90
N PRO A 10 21.87 -6.32 -17.17
CA PRO A 10 21.41 -5.89 -18.48
C PRO A 10 22.10 -4.59 -18.90
N ASP A 11 22.53 -4.48 -20.16
CA ASP A 11 23.26 -3.32 -20.66
C ASP A 11 22.49 -2.01 -20.47
N GLN A 12 21.17 -2.06 -20.66
CA GLN A 12 20.28 -0.91 -20.42
C GLN A 12 20.33 -0.43 -18.97
N LEU A 13 20.35 -1.37 -18.00
CA LEU A 13 20.40 -1.03 -16.59
C LEU A 13 21.76 -0.44 -16.21
N LEU A 14 22.83 -0.95 -16.81
CA LEU A 14 24.18 -0.44 -16.62
C LEU A 14 24.33 0.99 -17.16
N GLU A 15 23.73 1.30 -18.32
CA GLU A 15 23.70 2.66 -18.86
C GLU A 15 22.88 3.63 -18.01
N GLN A 16 21.71 3.21 -17.52
CA GLN A 16 20.92 4.02 -16.59
C GLN A 16 21.72 4.36 -15.32
N LEU A 17 22.44 3.38 -14.77
CA LEU A 17 23.34 3.56 -13.63
C LEU A 17 24.46 4.57 -13.93
N ARG A 18 25.06 4.51 -15.14
CA ARG A 18 26.09 5.46 -15.57
C ARG A 18 25.56 6.89 -15.69
N VAL A 19 24.40 7.07 -16.32
CA VAL A 19 23.75 8.37 -16.46
C VAL A 19 23.48 8.98 -15.09
N ARG A 20 22.89 8.18 -14.19
CA ARG A 20 22.56 8.62 -12.83
C ARG A 20 23.81 8.94 -11.99
N ALA A 21 24.85 8.12 -12.07
CA ALA A 21 26.12 8.35 -11.39
C ALA A 21 26.80 9.65 -11.86
N ARG A 22 26.78 9.93 -13.17
CA ARG A 22 27.28 11.20 -13.75
C ARG A 22 26.47 12.40 -13.26
N ALA A 23 25.14 12.30 -13.28
CA ALA A 23 24.25 13.37 -12.80
C ALA A 23 24.52 13.71 -11.33
N GLN A 24 24.76 12.68 -10.50
CA GLN A 24 25.05 12.85 -9.08
C GLN A 24 26.54 13.02 -8.75
N ARG A 25 27.41 13.22 -9.77
CA ARG A 25 28.87 13.38 -9.66
C ARG A 25 29.56 12.37 -8.75
N ARG A 26 29.17 11.09 -8.82
CA ARG A 26 29.75 10.03 -8.00
C ARG A 26 30.22 8.84 -8.83
N SER A 27 31.04 7.99 -8.22
CA SER A 27 31.49 6.77 -8.86
C SER A 27 30.32 5.79 -9.04
N LEU A 28 30.39 4.96 -10.08
CA LEU A 28 29.38 3.94 -10.36
C LEU A 28 29.17 3.01 -9.14
N ASN A 29 30.26 2.66 -8.46
CA ASN A 29 30.22 1.78 -7.30
C ASN A 29 29.50 2.44 -6.10
N SER A 30 29.75 3.73 -5.87
CA SER A 30 29.05 4.49 -4.82
C SER A 30 27.56 4.64 -5.13
N GLU A 31 27.18 4.88 -6.39
CA GLU A 31 25.77 4.92 -6.78
C GLU A 31 25.10 3.56 -6.62
N ALA A 32 25.78 2.47 -7.01
CA ALA A 32 25.27 1.12 -6.86
C ALA A 32 25.05 0.75 -5.38
N MET A 33 25.99 1.08 -4.48
CA MET A 33 25.81 0.85 -3.05
C MET A 33 24.64 1.66 -2.48
N LEU A 34 24.52 2.94 -2.84
CA LEU A 34 23.44 3.80 -2.33
C LEU A 34 22.06 3.34 -2.82
N LEU A 35 21.98 2.85 -4.06
CA LEU A 35 20.75 2.25 -4.58
C LEU A 35 20.40 0.93 -3.87
N LEU A 36 21.39 0.10 -3.55
CA LEU A 36 21.18 -1.12 -2.76
C LEU A 36 20.72 -0.78 -1.34
N GLU A 37 21.34 0.21 -0.69
CA GLU A 37 20.93 0.69 0.64
C GLU A 37 19.50 1.24 0.62
N GLN A 38 19.13 2.03 -0.39
CA GLN A 38 17.77 2.52 -0.57
C GLN A 38 16.78 1.38 -0.82
N ALA A 39 17.11 0.42 -1.68
CA ALA A 39 16.25 -0.72 -1.96
C ALA A 39 16.02 -1.56 -0.69
N MET A 40 17.07 -1.82 0.10
CA MET A 40 16.95 -2.56 1.37
C MET A 40 16.20 -1.77 2.46
N SER A 41 16.35 -0.45 2.48
CA SER A 41 15.62 0.44 3.41
C SER A 41 14.15 0.59 3.02
N ASN A 42 13.85 0.49 1.72
CA ASN A 42 12.49 0.53 1.20
C ASN A 42 11.80 -0.83 1.30
N ASP A 43 12.50 -1.95 1.09
CA ASP A 43 11.93 -3.31 1.29
C ASP A 43 11.63 -3.62 2.76
N SER A 44 12.27 -2.90 3.70
CA SER A 44 11.93 -2.96 5.11
C SER A 44 10.68 -2.13 5.47
N CYS A 45 10.14 -1.35 4.52
CA CYS A 45 8.93 -0.56 4.69
C CYS A 45 7.91 -0.92 3.60
N ALA A 46 6.91 -1.72 3.98
CA ALA A 46 5.76 -2.12 3.18
C ALA A 46 6.01 -3.19 2.10
N SER A 47 5.77 -4.44 2.51
CA SER A 47 5.11 -5.41 1.63
C SER A 47 3.93 -4.73 0.90
N PRO A 48 3.62 -5.06 -0.37
CA PRO A 48 2.46 -4.49 -1.08
C PRO A 48 1.14 -4.65 -0.32
N ALA A 49 1.05 -5.62 0.59
CA ALA A 49 -0.07 -5.77 1.52
C ALA A 49 -0.20 -4.61 2.52
N GLN A 50 0.91 -4.02 2.96
CA GLN A 50 0.94 -2.87 3.88
C GLN A 50 0.66 -1.55 3.14
N ALA A 51 1.09 -1.41 1.89
CA ALA A 51 0.70 -0.28 1.05
C ALA A 51 -0.82 -0.26 0.80
N GLY A 52 -1.40 -1.43 0.50
CA GLY A 52 -2.86 -1.59 0.40
C GLY A 52 -3.59 -1.31 1.72
N ALA A 53 -3.02 -1.74 2.85
CA ALA A 53 -3.59 -1.46 4.17
C ALA A 53 -3.61 0.04 4.50
N ALA A 54 -2.53 0.77 4.20
CA ALA A 54 -2.46 2.22 4.41
C ALA A 54 -3.46 2.98 3.54
N GLU A 55 -3.65 2.57 2.28
CA GLU A 55 -4.63 3.16 1.38
C GLU A 55 -6.07 2.84 1.80
N GLN A 56 -6.33 1.60 2.24
CA GLN A 56 -7.61 1.19 2.81
C GLN A 56 -7.94 2.00 4.07
N GLU A 57 -6.98 2.22 4.95
CA GLU A 57 -7.17 3.00 6.17
C GLU A 57 -7.41 4.49 5.87
N ALA A 58 -6.71 5.06 4.88
CA ALA A 58 -6.97 6.41 4.39
C ALA A 58 -8.40 6.54 3.81
N GLN A 59 -8.87 5.53 3.08
CA GLN A 59 -10.22 5.49 2.53
C GLN A 59 -11.28 5.38 3.63
N LEU A 60 -11.09 4.52 4.63
CA LEU A 60 -11.98 4.41 5.79
C LEU A 60 -12.05 5.73 6.56
N ALA A 61 -10.91 6.40 6.75
CA ALA A 61 -10.86 7.70 7.42
C ALA A 61 -11.59 8.79 6.60
N ALA A 62 -11.46 8.78 5.27
CA ALA A 62 -12.20 9.70 4.41
C ALA A 62 -13.71 9.48 4.49
N TRP A 63 -14.16 8.22 4.48
CA TRP A 63 -15.56 7.87 4.65
C TRP A 63 -16.09 8.27 6.02
N ALA A 64 -15.33 8.03 7.10
CA ALA A 64 -15.71 8.45 8.44
C ALA A 64 -15.85 9.98 8.58
N ARG A 65 -15.02 10.76 7.85
CA ARG A 65 -15.15 12.22 7.82
C ARG A 65 -16.40 12.69 7.08
N LEU A 66 -16.79 11.98 6.01
CA LEU A 66 -17.95 12.32 5.19
C LEU A 66 -19.26 11.90 5.84
N SER A 67 -19.29 10.78 6.57
CA SER A 67 -20.51 10.21 7.14
C SER A 67 -21.10 11.00 8.30
N GLY A 68 -20.39 12.02 8.82
CA GLY A 68 -20.80 12.73 10.02
C GLY A 68 -20.93 11.79 11.22
N ARG A 69 -21.65 12.23 12.26
CA ARG A 69 -21.90 11.40 13.46
C ARG A 69 -23.37 11.00 13.48
N TRP A 70 -23.66 9.70 13.53
CA TRP A 70 -25.03 9.21 13.61
C TRP A 70 -25.67 9.65 14.94
N PRO A 71 -26.92 10.17 14.94
CA PRO A 71 -27.63 10.50 16.16
C PRO A 71 -27.79 9.25 17.04
N GLY A 72 -27.23 9.28 18.26
CA GLY A 72 -27.25 8.13 19.17
C GLY A 72 -26.05 7.16 19.03
N GLY A 73 -25.10 7.43 18.14
CA GLY A 73 -23.87 6.66 17.97
C GLY A 73 -24.07 5.25 17.40
N ASP A 74 -22.99 4.47 17.38
CA ASP A 74 -22.95 3.15 16.72
C ASP A 74 -23.87 2.12 17.39
N ALA A 75 -24.14 2.28 18.69
CA ALA A 75 -25.06 1.42 19.43
C ALA A 75 -26.50 1.58 18.94
N ALA A 76 -26.94 2.82 18.69
CA ALA A 76 -28.27 3.10 18.13
C ALA A 76 -28.40 2.59 16.69
N LEU A 77 -27.33 2.71 15.90
CA LEU A 77 -27.26 2.15 14.55
C LEU A 77 -27.43 0.63 14.55
N THR A 78 -26.72 -0.07 15.45
CA THR A 78 -26.79 -1.54 15.56
C THR A 78 -28.19 -2.01 15.96
N ALA A 79 -28.82 -1.32 16.91
CA ALA A 79 -30.19 -1.63 17.32
C ALA A 79 -31.20 -1.44 16.17
N MET A 80 -31.07 -0.34 15.42
CA MET A 80 -31.92 -0.07 14.25
C MET A 80 -31.70 -1.08 13.12
N ALA A 81 -30.46 -1.50 12.88
CA ALA A 81 -30.15 -2.54 11.89
C ALA A 81 -30.80 -3.87 12.25
N ALA A 82 -30.72 -4.28 13.52
CA ALA A 82 -31.38 -5.49 14.01
C ALA A 82 -32.91 -5.42 13.88
N GLU A 83 -33.51 -4.26 14.11
CA GLU A 83 -34.94 -4.03 13.92
C GLU A 83 -35.34 -4.14 12.43
N VAL A 84 -34.54 -3.57 11.52
CA VAL A 84 -34.75 -3.71 10.08
C VAL A 84 -34.62 -5.17 9.65
N GLU A 85 -33.63 -5.91 10.15
CA GLU A 85 -33.48 -7.33 9.85
C GLU A 85 -34.63 -8.17 10.39
N ALA A 86 -35.08 -7.91 11.61
CA ALA A 86 -36.22 -8.61 12.22
C ALA A 86 -37.55 -8.35 11.49
N SER A 87 -37.68 -7.18 10.85
CA SER A 87 -38.86 -6.81 10.07
C SER A 87 -38.79 -7.26 8.61
N ARG A 88 -37.70 -7.91 8.17
CA ARG A 88 -37.61 -8.46 6.81
C ARG A 88 -38.55 -9.64 6.65
N THR A 89 -39.31 -9.61 5.56
CA THR A 89 -40.05 -10.78 5.07
C THR A 89 -39.10 -11.69 4.29
N LEU A 90 -39.39 -12.99 4.25
CA LEU A 90 -38.60 -14.05 3.59
C LEU A 90 -38.42 -13.88 2.06
N GLY A 91 -38.88 -12.76 1.50
CA GLY A 91 -38.88 -12.51 0.06
C GLY A 91 -39.86 -13.41 -0.67
N ARG A 92 -39.81 -13.36 -2.00
CA ARG A 92 -40.59 -14.23 -2.87
C ARG A 92 -39.70 -15.40 -3.31
N GLU A 93 -40.23 -16.61 -3.30
CA GLU A 93 -39.50 -17.77 -3.82
C GLU A 93 -39.13 -17.52 -5.30
N PHE A 94 -37.84 -17.64 -5.61
CA PHE A 94 -37.30 -17.47 -6.95
C PHE A 94 -36.41 -18.68 -7.25
N ASP A 95 -36.74 -19.40 -8.32
CA ASP A 95 -35.98 -20.57 -8.78
C ASP A 95 -35.00 -20.10 -9.88
N LEU A 96 -33.71 -20.42 -9.72
CA LEU A 96 -32.62 -19.97 -10.60
C LEU A 96 -32.52 -20.80 -11.89
#